data_AF-A0A2A4TET4-F1
#
_entry.id   AF-A0A2A4TET4-F1
#
_cell.length_a   1.000
_cell.length_b   1.000
_cell.length_c   1.000
_cell.angle_alpha   90.00
_cell.angle_beta   90.00
_cell.angle_gamma   90.00
#
_symmetry.space_group_name_H-M   'P 1'
#
loop_
_entity.id
_entity.type
_entity.pdbx_description
1 polymer ?
#
loop_
_entity_poly.entity_id
_entity_poly.type
_entity_poly.pdbx_seq_one_letter_code
_entity_poly.pdbx_strand_id
1 'polypeptide(L)'
;MILEALQHFLTPARREVKALGYVREAIAIDARYNRCRADWADHLDNCRQQILITSARLTPGSTVMIIGSGALHDVPVAGVLDQGHSLILVDIVHLPKVRRRYRTNPRIRFIEQDVTGLVRPLFDRCLSAPDSQSDLPKADLVISLNILSQLPISLISYAKKHKITLRDNFSQTLMASHLKLLASLAPTALIISDLERRYLKGEQVVDTEDALAGCDLGTPVASWDWHIAPRGELDRVLSLIHHVACWQIPVGK
;
A
#
# COMPACT_ATOMS: atom_id res chain seq x y z
N MET A 1 13.67 -9.40 -16.35
CA MET A 1 15.07 -9.60 -15.90
C MET A 1 16.04 -8.47 -16.30
N ILE A 2 16.33 -8.19 -17.58
CA ILE A 2 17.27 -7.08 -17.94
C ILE A 2 16.65 -5.69 -17.73
N LEU A 3 15.41 -5.48 -18.20
CA LEU A 3 14.71 -4.20 -18.06
C LEU A 3 14.41 -3.86 -16.59
N GLU A 4 14.08 -4.88 -15.79
CA GLU A 4 13.82 -4.76 -14.34
C GLU A 4 15.11 -4.45 -13.56
N ALA A 5 16.24 -5.06 -13.94
CA ALA A 5 17.54 -4.72 -13.37
C ALA A 5 17.92 -3.26 -13.71
N LEU A 6 17.72 -2.82 -14.95
CA LEU A 6 17.96 -1.44 -15.36
C LEU A 6 17.06 -0.46 -14.59
N GLN A 7 15.77 -0.78 -14.43
CA GLN A 7 14.85 0.02 -13.62
C GLN A 7 15.27 0.06 -12.14
N HIS A 8 15.79 -1.04 -11.59
CA HIS A 8 16.28 -1.09 -10.21
C HIS A 8 17.48 -0.17 -9.99
N PHE A 9 18.42 -0.15 -10.95
CA PHE A 9 19.57 0.75 -10.91
C PHE A 9 19.16 2.21 -11.10
N LEU A 10 18.25 2.49 -12.05
CA LEU A 10 17.82 3.84 -12.39
C LEU A 10 16.81 4.46 -11.41
N THR A 11 16.14 3.65 -10.59
CA THR A 11 15.22 4.17 -9.56
C THR A 11 16.06 4.74 -8.40
N PRO A 12 16.06 6.07 -8.21
CA PRO A 12 16.74 6.68 -7.08
C PRO A 12 15.98 6.28 -5.82
N ALA A 13 16.70 5.75 -4.84
CA ALA A 13 16.15 5.45 -3.52
C ALA A 13 17.29 5.41 -2.52
N ARG A 14 16.96 5.67 -1.25
CA ARG A 14 17.93 5.57 -0.15
C ARG A 14 18.45 4.14 -0.02
N ARG A 15 19.64 3.98 0.56
CA ARG A 15 20.33 2.68 0.62
C ARG A 15 19.50 1.66 1.40
N GLU A 16 18.94 2.07 2.52
CA GLU A 16 18.07 1.27 3.38
C GLU A 16 16.82 0.79 2.63
N VAL A 17 16.19 1.66 1.83
CA VAL A 17 15.00 1.32 1.03
C VAL A 17 15.34 0.27 -0.03
N LYS A 18 16.50 0.37 -0.68
CA LYS A 18 16.98 -0.66 -1.62
C LYS A 18 17.32 -1.97 -0.91
N ALA A 19 18.00 -1.89 0.24
CA ALA A 19 18.44 -3.05 1.01
C ALA A 19 17.27 -3.89 1.53
N LEU A 20 16.20 -3.24 1.99
CA LEU A 20 14.97 -3.91 2.43
C LEU A 20 14.10 -4.40 1.27
N GLY A 21 14.42 -4.04 0.02
CA GLY A 21 13.82 -4.62 -1.18
C GLY A 21 12.66 -3.84 -1.79
N TYR A 22 12.25 -2.71 -1.21
CA TYR A 22 11.09 -1.93 -1.67
C TYR A 22 11.17 -1.50 -3.14
N VAL A 23 12.35 -1.11 -3.63
CA VAL A 23 12.52 -0.75 -5.06
C VAL A 23 12.26 -1.94 -5.98
N ARG A 24 12.73 -3.13 -5.59
CA ARG A 24 12.50 -4.36 -6.35
C ARG A 24 11.03 -4.74 -6.32
N GLU A 25 10.37 -4.58 -5.19
CA GLU A 25 8.94 -4.87 -5.06
C GLU A 25 8.09 -3.93 -5.92
N ALA A 26 8.36 -2.62 -5.90
CA ALA A 26 7.68 -1.65 -6.75
C ALA A 26 7.79 -1.99 -8.26
N ILE A 27 8.98 -2.45 -8.69
CA ILE A 27 9.20 -2.90 -10.08
C ILE A 27 8.46 -4.21 -10.36
N ALA A 28 8.50 -5.16 -9.43
CA ALA A 28 7.86 -6.46 -9.57
C ALA A 28 6.33 -6.34 -9.67
N ILE A 29 5.71 -5.51 -8.84
CA ILE A 29 4.27 -5.20 -8.88
C ILE A 29 3.91 -4.57 -10.23
N ASP A 30 4.68 -3.58 -10.69
CA ASP A 30 4.41 -2.93 -11.97
C ASP A 30 4.56 -3.90 -13.17
N ALA A 31 5.56 -4.79 -13.13
CA ALA A 31 5.72 -5.82 -14.13
C ALA A 31 4.58 -6.85 -14.10
N ARG A 32 4.15 -7.26 -12.90
CA ARG A 32 3.02 -8.19 -12.70
C ARG A 32 1.72 -7.59 -13.18
N TYR A 33 1.44 -6.33 -12.86
CA TYR A 33 0.29 -5.61 -13.39
C TYR A 33 0.19 -5.70 -14.91
N ASN A 34 1.31 -5.57 -15.63
CA ASN A 34 1.29 -5.66 -17.09
C ASN A 34 0.92 -7.06 -17.61
N ARG A 35 1.28 -8.13 -16.87
CA ARG A 35 0.96 -9.51 -17.23
C ARG A 35 -0.46 -9.90 -16.81
N CYS A 36 -0.88 -9.50 -15.62
CA CYS A 36 -2.14 -9.87 -14.99
C CYS A 36 -3.21 -8.76 -15.12
N ARG A 37 -3.08 -7.86 -16.10
CA ARG A 37 -3.94 -6.68 -16.24
C ARG A 37 -5.43 -7.03 -16.27
N ALA A 38 -5.78 -8.11 -16.97
CA ALA A 38 -7.15 -8.60 -17.06
C ALA A 38 -7.64 -9.12 -15.70
N ASP A 39 -6.86 -9.98 -15.05
CA ASP A 39 -7.20 -10.55 -13.74
C ASP A 39 -7.28 -9.50 -12.62
N TRP A 40 -6.58 -8.37 -12.79
CA TRP A 40 -6.59 -7.26 -11.82
C TRP A 40 -7.69 -6.23 -12.08
N ALA A 41 -8.38 -6.28 -13.21
CA ALA A 41 -9.31 -5.22 -13.63
C ALA A 41 -10.37 -4.94 -12.56
N ASP A 42 -11.05 -5.99 -12.08
CA ASP A 42 -12.10 -5.86 -11.06
C ASP A 42 -11.56 -5.28 -9.75
N HIS A 43 -10.38 -5.71 -9.31
CA HIS A 43 -9.75 -5.15 -8.11
C HIS A 43 -9.46 -3.65 -8.27
N LEU A 44 -8.87 -3.26 -9.40
CA LEU A 44 -8.52 -1.87 -9.65
C LEU A 44 -9.78 -0.99 -9.77
N ASP A 45 -10.83 -1.49 -10.39
CA ASP A 45 -12.08 -0.76 -10.53
C ASP A 45 -12.80 -0.62 -9.19
N ASN A 46 -12.83 -1.68 -8.36
CA ASN A 46 -13.35 -1.59 -6.99
C ASN A 46 -12.57 -0.56 -6.16
N CYS A 47 -11.22 -0.58 -6.19
CA CYS A 47 -10.41 0.42 -5.49
C CYS A 47 -10.77 1.85 -5.95
N ARG A 48 -10.78 2.09 -7.26
CA ARG A 48 -11.08 3.41 -7.84
C ARG A 48 -12.48 3.88 -7.47
N GLN A 49 -13.48 3.00 -7.55
CA GLN A 49 -14.85 3.33 -7.20
C GLN A 49 -14.98 3.72 -5.73
N GLN A 50 -14.39 2.96 -4.81
CA GLN A 50 -14.43 3.28 -3.38
C GLN A 50 -13.78 4.64 -3.11
N ILE A 51 -12.62 4.92 -3.71
CA ILE A 51 -11.95 6.22 -3.60
C ILE A 51 -12.87 7.35 -4.08
N LEU A 52 -13.46 7.22 -5.28
CA LEU A 52 -14.31 8.26 -5.85
C LEU A 52 -15.61 8.49 -5.07
N ILE A 53 -16.23 7.43 -4.56
CA ILE A 53 -17.44 7.50 -3.74
C ILE A 53 -17.15 8.25 -2.44
N THR A 54 -16.02 7.94 -1.79
CA THR A 54 -15.65 8.60 -0.54
C THR A 54 -15.24 10.05 -0.77
N SER A 55 -14.44 10.34 -1.80
CA SER A 55 -13.99 11.71 -2.10
C SER A 55 -15.13 12.62 -2.59
N ALA A 56 -16.13 12.09 -3.29
CA ALA A 56 -17.29 12.87 -3.74
C ALA A 56 -18.11 13.51 -2.59
N ARG A 57 -17.92 13.04 -1.35
CA ARG A 57 -18.59 13.59 -0.16
C ARG A 57 -17.85 14.78 0.45
N LEU A 58 -16.65 15.09 -0.03
CA LEU A 58 -15.83 16.21 0.41
C LEU A 58 -16.28 17.51 -0.26
N THR A 59 -15.90 18.64 0.33
CA THR A 59 -16.11 19.93 -0.29
C THR A 59 -15.13 20.13 -1.45
N PRO A 60 -15.53 20.80 -2.56
CA PRO A 60 -14.60 21.16 -3.62
C PRO A 60 -13.40 21.92 -3.06
N GLY A 61 -12.19 21.61 -3.55
CA GLY A 61 -10.94 22.17 -3.02
C GLY A 61 -10.31 21.36 -1.88
N SER A 62 -10.97 20.32 -1.35
CA SER A 62 -10.37 19.41 -0.38
C SER A 62 -9.10 18.70 -0.88
N THR A 63 -8.29 18.24 0.06
CA THR A 63 -7.07 17.46 -0.15
C THR A 63 -7.31 15.99 0.20
N VAL A 64 -7.07 15.11 -0.76
CA VAL A 64 -7.11 13.65 -0.60
C VAL A 64 -5.67 13.13 -0.52
N MET A 65 -5.29 12.52 0.60
CA MET A 65 -4.01 11.87 0.76
C MET A 65 -4.14 10.36 0.51
N ILE A 66 -3.28 9.81 -0.34
CA ILE A 66 -3.20 8.37 -0.60
C ILE A 66 -1.84 7.86 -0.13
N ILE A 67 -1.85 7.02 0.91
CA ILE A 67 -0.69 6.35 1.44
C ILE A 67 -0.62 4.93 0.86
N GLY A 68 0.53 4.58 0.28
CA GLY A 68 0.67 3.38 -0.54
C GLY A 68 0.33 3.62 -2.01
N SER A 69 0.56 4.84 -2.49
CA SER A 69 0.14 5.26 -3.83
C SER A 69 0.88 4.55 -4.98
N GLY A 70 2.07 3.99 -4.72
CA GLY A 70 2.82 3.15 -5.65
C GLY A 70 2.86 3.64 -7.09
N ALA A 71 2.46 2.76 -8.02
CA ALA A 71 2.41 3.05 -9.46
C ALA A 71 1.12 3.74 -9.93
N LEU A 72 0.19 4.03 -9.02
CA LEU A 72 -1.12 4.65 -9.26
C LEU A 72 -2.07 3.82 -10.14
N HIS A 73 -1.91 2.49 -10.19
CA HIS A 73 -2.78 1.63 -11.00
C HIS A 73 -4.21 1.61 -10.44
N ASP A 74 -4.36 1.58 -9.12
CA ASP A 74 -5.62 1.58 -8.36
C ASP A 74 -6.11 2.99 -7.97
N VAL A 75 -5.35 4.05 -8.31
CA VAL A 75 -5.71 5.43 -8.00
C VAL A 75 -6.44 6.12 -9.16
N PRO A 76 -7.69 6.60 -8.96
CA PRO A 76 -8.44 7.32 -9.99
C PRO A 76 -8.02 8.80 -10.06
N VAL A 77 -6.76 9.06 -10.41
CA VAL A 77 -6.16 10.41 -10.37
C VAL A 77 -7.03 11.44 -11.11
N ALA A 78 -7.46 11.14 -12.34
CA ALA A 78 -8.30 12.07 -13.10
C ALA A 78 -9.63 12.33 -12.40
N GLY A 79 -10.33 11.28 -11.95
CA GLY A 79 -11.63 11.43 -11.30
C GLY A 79 -11.57 12.25 -9.99
N VAL A 80 -10.52 12.08 -9.17
CA VAL A 80 -10.34 12.90 -7.96
C VAL A 80 -10.09 14.37 -8.31
N LEU A 81 -9.31 14.64 -9.37
CA LEU A 81 -9.08 16.00 -9.85
C LEU A 81 -10.33 16.63 -10.48
N ASP A 82 -11.16 15.84 -11.16
CA ASP A 82 -12.40 16.28 -11.79
C ASP A 82 -13.47 16.61 -10.74
N GLN A 83 -13.43 15.97 -9.57
CA GLN A 83 -14.21 16.36 -8.38
C GLN A 83 -13.71 17.67 -7.72
N GLY A 84 -12.64 18.28 -8.26
CA GLY A 84 -12.11 19.56 -7.76
C GLY A 84 -11.17 19.42 -6.57
N HIS A 85 -10.68 18.22 -6.26
CA HIS A 85 -9.77 17.98 -5.15
C HIS A 85 -8.30 18.04 -5.57
N SER A 86 -7.41 18.15 -4.59
CA SER A 86 -5.97 17.95 -4.75
C SER A 86 -5.53 16.60 -4.17
N LEU A 87 -4.38 16.10 -4.63
CA LEU A 87 -3.83 14.82 -4.24
C LEU A 87 -2.46 14.97 -3.56
N ILE A 88 -2.32 14.30 -2.42
CA ILE A 88 -1.01 14.01 -1.80
C ILE A 88 -0.75 12.52 -1.94
N LEU A 89 0.24 12.16 -2.75
CA LEU A 89 0.59 10.78 -3.08
C LEU A 89 1.82 10.38 -2.26
N VAL A 90 1.60 9.57 -1.23
CA VAL A 90 2.63 9.10 -0.30
C VAL A 90 2.99 7.66 -0.64
N ASP A 91 4.28 7.38 -0.79
CA ASP A 91 4.81 6.02 -0.91
C ASP A 91 6.28 6.01 -0.48
N ILE A 92 6.83 4.86 -0.13
CA ILE A 92 8.27 4.72 0.12
C ILE A 92 9.08 4.74 -1.19
N VAL A 93 8.47 4.36 -2.31
CA VAL A 93 9.08 4.38 -3.65
C VAL A 93 8.06 4.83 -4.70
N HIS A 94 8.36 5.92 -5.41
CA HIS A 94 7.68 6.28 -6.66
C HIS A 94 8.59 6.03 -7.86
N LEU A 95 8.19 5.13 -8.77
CA LEU A 95 8.96 4.90 -10.00
C LEU A 95 9.04 6.18 -10.84
N PRO A 96 10.19 6.50 -11.48
CA PRO A 96 10.39 7.76 -12.19
C PRO A 96 9.32 8.08 -13.25
N LYS A 97 8.79 7.06 -13.93
CA LYS A 97 7.71 7.19 -14.93
C LYS A 97 6.43 7.80 -14.34
N VAL A 98 6.11 7.47 -13.09
CA VAL A 98 4.89 7.90 -12.39
C VAL A 98 5.02 9.38 -12.03
N ARG A 99 6.17 9.77 -11.45
CA ARG A 99 6.46 11.16 -11.12
C ARG A 99 6.49 12.04 -12.36
N ARG A 100 7.15 11.58 -13.43
CA ARG A 100 7.25 12.33 -14.70
C ARG A 100 5.87 12.62 -15.30
N ARG A 101 4.93 11.67 -15.20
CA ARG A 101 3.56 11.80 -15.74
C ARG A 101 2.80 12.98 -15.13
N TYR A 102 3.04 13.29 -13.86
CA TYR A 102 2.27 14.30 -13.11
C TYR A 102 3.10 15.50 -12.62
N ARG A 103 4.38 15.60 -13.03
CA ARG A 103 5.35 16.60 -12.54
C ARG A 103 4.92 18.07 -12.69
N THR A 104 4.03 18.38 -13.63
CA THR A 104 3.58 19.74 -13.93
C THR A 104 2.18 20.05 -13.38
N ASN A 105 1.53 19.09 -12.72
CA ASN A 105 0.19 19.30 -12.18
C ASN A 105 0.27 19.92 -10.77
N PRO A 106 -0.15 21.18 -10.57
CA PRO A 106 -0.03 21.86 -9.28
C PRO A 106 -0.95 21.27 -8.20
N ARG A 107 -1.96 20.48 -8.58
CA ARG A 107 -2.89 19.81 -7.67
C ARG A 107 -2.39 18.43 -7.21
N ILE A 108 -1.18 18.02 -7.60
CA ILE A 108 -0.60 16.72 -7.22
C ILE A 108 0.75 16.96 -6.55
N ARG A 109 0.89 16.49 -5.31
CA ARG A 109 2.13 16.47 -4.55
C ARG A 109 2.57 15.03 -4.28
N PHE A 110 3.81 14.69 -4.63
CA PHE A 110 4.42 13.42 -4.25
C PHE A 110 5.23 13.58 -2.96
N ILE A 111 5.12 12.62 -2.04
CA ILE A 111 5.94 12.52 -0.84
C ILE A 111 6.53 11.11 -0.79
N GLU A 112 7.86 11.02 -0.91
CA GLU A 112 8.60 9.77 -0.74
C GLU A 112 8.95 9.58 0.74
N GLN A 113 8.21 8.72 1.45
CA GLN A 113 8.35 8.53 2.89
C GLN A 113 8.04 7.10 3.33
N ASP A 114 8.89 6.57 4.22
CA ASP A 114 8.57 5.38 5.03
C ASP A 114 7.58 5.77 6.13
N VAL A 115 6.33 5.34 5.99
CA VAL A 115 5.26 5.62 6.98
C VAL A 115 5.36 4.74 8.23
N THR A 116 6.19 3.70 8.22
CA THR A 116 6.45 2.89 9.41
C THR A 116 7.46 3.56 10.34
N GLY A 117 8.35 4.39 9.79
CA GLY A 117 9.50 4.94 10.51
C GLY A 117 10.52 3.88 10.94
N LEU A 118 10.40 2.63 10.50
CA LEU A 118 11.20 1.49 10.96
C LEU A 118 12.26 1.03 9.95
N VAL A 119 12.19 1.45 8.68
CA VAL A 119 13.11 0.99 7.64
C VAL A 119 14.56 1.34 7.98
N ARG A 120 14.81 2.61 8.35
CA ARG A 120 16.16 3.05 8.73
C ARG A 120 16.62 2.48 10.07
N PRO A 121 15.83 2.54 11.16
CA PRO A 121 16.18 1.87 12.43
C PRO A 121 16.54 0.39 12.27
N LEU A 122 15.77 -0.36 11.48
CA LEU A 122 16.04 -1.77 11.22
C LEU A 122 17.31 -1.97 10.40
N PHE A 123 17.54 -1.14 9.37
CA PHE A 123 18.76 -1.18 8.56
C PHE A 123 20.01 -0.91 9.39
N ASP A 124 19.96 0.12 10.26
CA ASP A 124 21.05 0.52 11.16
C ASP A 124 21.19 -0.41 12.37
N ARG A 125 20.30 -1.40 12.53
CA ARG A 125 20.20 -2.33 13.69
C ARG A 125 20.02 -1.61 15.02
N CYS A 126 19.43 -0.42 14.97
CA CYS A 126 19.13 0.41 16.12
C CYS A 126 17.61 0.50 16.25
N LEU A 127 16.99 -0.58 16.74
CA LEU A 127 15.55 -0.65 17.02
C LEU A 127 15.21 0.11 18.31
N SER A 128 15.67 1.35 18.43
CA SER A 128 15.11 2.29 19.39
C SER A 128 13.70 2.62 18.96
N ALA A 129 12.78 2.80 19.91
CA ALA A 129 11.39 3.14 19.61
C ALA A 129 11.35 4.36 18.66
N PRO A 130 10.64 4.29 17.52
CA PRO A 130 10.52 5.46 16.67
C PRO A 130 9.72 6.52 17.44
N ASP A 131 10.39 7.62 17.79
CA ASP A 131 9.74 8.86 18.22
C ASP A 131 9.23 9.67 17.00
N SER A 132 9.21 9.04 15.83
CA SER A 132 8.89 9.69 14.57
C SER A 132 7.38 9.90 14.47
N GLN A 133 6.88 10.97 15.07
CA GLN A 133 5.72 11.65 14.48
C GLN A 133 6.02 11.83 12.99
N SER A 134 5.18 11.24 12.15
CA SER A 134 5.31 11.39 10.71
C SER A 134 5.04 12.85 10.35
N ASP A 135 5.99 13.52 9.70
CA ASP A 135 5.88 14.90 9.19
C ASP A 135 4.92 15.05 7.99
N LEU A 136 3.99 14.11 7.83
CA LEU A 136 2.98 14.18 6.78
C LEU A 136 2.00 15.33 7.08
N PRO A 137 1.64 16.14 6.07
CA PRO A 137 0.67 17.21 6.24
C PRO A 137 -0.71 16.64 6.58
N LYS A 138 -1.58 17.44 7.18
CA LYS A 138 -3.00 17.07 7.32
C LYS A 138 -3.70 17.04 5.95
N ALA A 139 -4.78 16.27 5.88
CA ALA A 139 -5.66 16.18 4.72
C ALA A 139 -7.13 16.13 5.17
N ASP A 140 -8.06 16.29 4.23
CA ASP A 140 -9.49 16.18 4.51
C ASP A 140 -9.96 14.71 4.47
N LEU A 141 -9.26 13.89 3.69
CA LEU A 141 -9.43 12.44 3.60
C LEU A 141 -8.05 11.79 3.49
N VAL A 142 -7.80 10.78 4.31
CA VAL A 142 -6.62 9.91 4.18
C VAL A 142 -7.05 8.52 3.71
N ILE A 143 -6.30 7.95 2.77
CA ILE A 143 -6.56 6.63 2.21
C ILE A 143 -5.33 5.76 2.42
N SER A 144 -5.48 4.65 3.15
CA SER A 144 -4.47 3.59 3.20
C SER A 144 -4.81 2.58 2.11
N LEU A 145 -4.11 2.64 0.98
CA LEU A 145 -4.46 1.92 -0.23
C LEU A 145 -3.61 0.66 -0.39
N ASN A 146 -4.19 -0.50 -0.13
CA ASN A 146 -3.58 -1.82 -0.30
C ASN A 146 -2.28 -2.07 0.49
N ILE A 147 -1.94 -1.25 1.49
CA ILE A 147 -0.64 -1.36 2.19
C ILE A 147 -0.68 -1.89 3.61
N LEU A 148 -1.83 -1.86 4.32
CA LEU A 148 -1.87 -2.17 5.76
C LEU A 148 -1.31 -3.58 6.06
N SER A 149 -1.82 -4.60 5.36
CA SER A 149 -1.35 -5.99 5.42
C SER A 149 0.10 -6.18 4.92
N GLN A 150 0.62 -5.22 4.15
CA GLN A 150 1.94 -5.28 3.52
C GLN A 150 3.06 -4.64 4.36
N LEU A 151 2.72 -3.69 5.24
CA LEU A 151 3.71 -2.96 6.05
C LEU A 151 4.74 -3.88 6.75
N PRO A 152 4.35 -5.00 7.37
CA PRO A 152 5.32 -5.85 8.08
C PRO A 152 6.20 -6.70 7.17
N ILE A 153 5.79 -6.99 5.93
CA ILE A 153 6.37 -8.07 5.11
C ILE A 153 7.87 -7.86 4.86
N SER A 154 8.24 -6.69 4.31
CA SER A 154 9.63 -6.39 3.97
C SER A 154 10.50 -6.24 5.22
N LEU A 155 9.95 -5.69 6.31
CA LEU A 155 10.64 -5.54 7.59
C LEU A 155 10.96 -6.90 8.22
N ILE A 156 9.97 -7.81 8.28
CA ILE A 156 10.14 -9.17 8.82
C ILE A 156 11.13 -9.97 7.96
N SER A 157 10.98 -9.90 6.63
CA SER A 157 11.89 -10.60 5.71
C SER A 157 13.34 -10.16 5.89
N TYR A 158 13.57 -8.85 6.00
CA TYR A 158 14.90 -8.30 6.27
C TYR A 158 15.43 -8.71 7.64
N ALA A 159 14.62 -8.58 8.70
CA ALA A 159 15.00 -8.96 10.05
C ALA A 159 15.40 -10.44 10.13
N LYS A 160 14.60 -11.34 9.55
CA LYS A 160 14.90 -12.78 9.47
C LYS A 160 16.21 -13.04 8.74
N LYS A 161 16.41 -12.44 7.56
CA LYS A 161 17.65 -12.58 6.78
C LYS A 161 18.89 -12.13 7.56
N HIS A 162 18.75 -11.10 8.38
CA HIS A 162 19.84 -10.52 9.16
C HIS A 162 19.90 -11.00 10.63
N LYS A 163 19.08 -12.00 11.00
CA LYS A 163 18.99 -12.56 12.36
C LYS A 163 18.73 -11.49 13.43
N ILE A 164 17.90 -10.51 13.10
CA ILE A 164 17.44 -9.47 14.03
C ILE A 164 16.14 -9.96 14.68
N THR A 165 16.10 -10.00 16.01
CA THR A 165 14.91 -10.38 16.77
C THR A 165 13.91 -9.24 16.78
N LEU A 166 12.71 -9.50 16.24
CA LEU A 166 11.55 -8.63 16.38
C LEU A 166 10.69 -9.12 17.56
N ARG A 167 9.82 -8.25 18.09
CA ARG A 167 8.84 -8.65 19.11
C ARG A 167 7.79 -9.58 18.50
N ASP A 168 7.22 -10.49 19.29
CA ASP A 168 6.24 -11.47 18.80
C ASP A 168 5.00 -10.81 18.17
N ASN A 169 4.54 -9.68 18.74
CA ASN A 169 3.39 -8.92 18.26
C ASN A 169 3.76 -7.81 17.25
N PHE A 170 4.89 -7.94 16.55
CA PHE A 170 5.43 -6.90 15.67
C PHE A 170 4.44 -6.45 14.60
N SER A 171 3.86 -7.38 13.83
CA SER A 171 2.90 -7.07 12.76
C SER A 171 1.69 -6.32 13.30
N GLN A 172 1.09 -6.83 14.37
CA GLN A 172 -0.08 -6.23 15.01
C GLN A 172 0.23 -4.81 15.52
N THR A 173 1.36 -4.63 16.20
CA THR A 173 1.80 -3.32 16.72
C THR A 173 2.06 -2.32 15.61
N LEU A 174 2.65 -2.78 14.51
CA LEU A 174 2.94 -1.94 13.34
C LEU A 174 1.65 -1.50 12.65
N MET A 175 0.73 -2.43 12.39
CA MET A 175 -0.57 -2.12 11.81
C MET A 175 -1.37 -1.16 12.70
N ALA A 176 -1.43 -1.42 14.01
CA ALA A 176 -2.10 -0.52 14.96
C ALA A 176 -1.47 0.89 14.98
N SER A 177 -0.14 0.99 14.90
CA SER A 177 0.56 2.27 14.79
C SER A 177 0.20 3.01 13.49
N HIS A 178 0.08 2.30 12.37
CA HIS A 178 -0.36 2.89 11.10
C HIS A 178 -1.81 3.40 11.19
N LEU A 179 -2.72 2.64 11.80
CA LEU A 179 -4.09 3.11 12.00
C LEU A 179 -4.15 4.38 12.85
N LYS A 180 -3.34 4.48 13.90
CA LYS A 180 -3.18 5.70 14.70
C LYS A 180 -2.61 6.85 13.88
N LEU A 181 -1.67 6.58 12.98
CA LEU A 181 -1.14 7.58 12.05
C LEU A 181 -2.26 8.12 11.15
N LEU A 182 -3.04 7.25 10.49
CA LEU A 182 -4.19 7.66 9.67
C LEU A 182 -5.16 8.54 10.48
N ALA A 183 -5.45 8.12 11.70
CA ALA A 183 -6.31 8.85 12.64
C ALA A 183 -5.72 10.21 13.09
N SER A 184 -4.43 10.43 12.90
CA SER A 184 -3.85 11.75 13.14
C SER A 184 -3.97 12.64 11.91
N LEU A 185 -4.05 12.11 10.69
CA LEU A 185 -3.84 12.88 9.46
C LEU A 185 -5.09 13.54 8.90
N ALA A 186 -6.27 12.95 9.10
CA ALA A 186 -7.53 13.43 8.55
C ALA A 186 -8.72 13.02 9.44
N PRO A 187 -9.85 13.75 9.40
CA PRO A 187 -11.07 13.39 10.14
C PRO A 187 -11.78 12.13 9.61
N THR A 188 -11.38 11.61 8.45
CA THR A 188 -11.90 10.36 7.90
C THR A 188 -10.76 9.59 7.24
N ALA A 189 -10.73 8.29 7.49
CA ALA A 189 -9.82 7.36 6.84
C ALA A 189 -10.61 6.36 5.98
N LEU A 190 -10.16 6.15 4.74
CA LEU A 190 -10.54 5.00 3.92
C LEU A 190 -9.40 3.99 3.95
N ILE A 191 -9.69 2.73 4.26
CA ILE A 191 -8.70 1.67 4.29
C ILE A 191 -9.13 0.63 3.28
N ILE A 192 -8.24 0.31 2.34
CA ILE A 192 -8.39 -0.84 1.46
C ILE A 192 -7.22 -1.76 1.77
N SER A 193 -7.51 -2.99 2.17
CA SER A 193 -6.48 -3.95 2.57
C SER A 193 -6.96 -5.38 2.34
N ASP A 194 -6.01 -6.30 2.20
CA ASP A 194 -6.30 -7.73 2.26
C ASP A 194 -6.82 -8.08 3.66
N LEU A 195 -7.92 -8.83 3.70
CA LEU A 195 -8.43 -9.57 4.86
C LEU A 195 -7.72 -10.92 4.96
N GLU A 196 -7.70 -11.65 3.86
CA GLU A 196 -7.20 -13.02 3.80
C GLU A 196 -6.39 -13.23 2.53
N ARG A 197 -5.42 -14.16 2.59
CA ARG A 197 -4.71 -14.67 1.42
C ARG A 197 -5.03 -16.14 1.26
N ARG A 198 -5.61 -16.52 0.13
CA ARG A 198 -6.03 -17.87 -0.18
C ARG A 198 -5.15 -18.44 -1.28
N TYR A 199 -4.53 -19.58 -1.00
CA TYR A 199 -3.75 -20.34 -1.97
C TYR A 199 -4.63 -21.45 -2.53
N LEU A 200 -4.75 -21.51 -3.85
CA LEU A 200 -5.61 -22.46 -4.54
C LEU A 200 -4.79 -23.39 -5.43
N LYS A 201 -5.18 -24.67 -5.45
CA LYS A 201 -4.72 -25.66 -6.43
C LYS A 201 -5.91 -26.02 -7.34
N GLY A 202 -5.97 -25.39 -8.51
CA GLY A 202 -7.22 -25.38 -9.29
C GLY A 202 -8.26 -24.52 -8.59
N GLU A 203 -9.45 -25.06 -8.35
CA GLU A 203 -10.52 -24.37 -7.61
C GLU A 203 -10.51 -24.65 -6.10
N GLN A 204 -9.68 -25.60 -5.66
CA GLN A 204 -9.61 -25.98 -4.25
C GLN A 204 -8.70 -25.03 -3.47
N VAL A 205 -9.23 -24.41 -2.42
CA VAL A 205 -8.42 -23.70 -1.41
C VAL A 205 -7.61 -24.74 -0.62
N VAL A 206 -6.29 -24.62 -0.66
CA VAL A 206 -5.36 -25.52 0.03
C VAL A 206 -4.72 -24.88 1.26
N ASP A 207 -4.72 -23.55 1.33
CA ASP A 207 -4.22 -22.80 2.48
C ASP A 207 -4.88 -21.41 2.54
N THR A 208 -5.03 -20.88 3.76
CA THR A 208 -5.59 -19.56 4.03
C THR A 208 -4.79 -18.89 5.15
N GLU A 209 -4.32 -17.67 4.89
CA GLU A 209 -3.63 -16.84 5.88
C GLU A 209 -4.48 -15.60 6.24
N ASP A 210 -4.56 -15.28 7.53
CA ASP A 210 -5.04 -13.97 8.00
C ASP A 210 -4.01 -12.89 7.65
N ALA A 211 -4.42 -11.91 6.84
CA ALA A 211 -3.53 -10.85 6.36
C ALA A 211 -3.44 -9.66 7.34
N LEU A 212 -4.36 -9.55 8.30
CA LEU A 212 -4.45 -8.43 9.25
C LEU A 212 -3.82 -8.74 10.62
N ALA A 213 -3.26 -9.92 10.81
CA ALA A 213 -2.58 -10.32 12.05
C ALA A 213 -3.45 -10.07 13.31
N GLY A 214 -4.74 -10.41 13.22
CA GLY A 214 -5.73 -10.20 14.28
C GLY A 214 -6.18 -8.75 14.50
N CYS A 215 -5.87 -7.82 13.59
CA CYS A 215 -6.37 -6.46 13.66
C CYS A 215 -7.85 -6.39 13.25
N ASP A 216 -8.72 -5.99 14.17
CA ASP A 216 -10.15 -5.78 13.90
C ASP A 216 -10.41 -4.34 13.43
N LEU A 217 -10.94 -4.21 12.22
CA LEU A 217 -11.35 -2.93 11.61
C LEU A 217 -12.87 -2.75 11.61
N GLY A 218 -13.61 -3.68 12.22
CA GLY A 218 -15.07 -3.76 12.16
C GLY A 218 -15.58 -4.23 10.80
N THR A 219 -16.89 -4.04 10.58
CA THR A 219 -17.56 -4.46 9.35
C THR A 219 -17.10 -3.62 8.16
N PRO A 220 -16.61 -4.25 7.07
CA PRO A 220 -16.25 -3.53 5.87
C PRO A 220 -17.48 -2.99 5.13
N VAL A 221 -17.30 -1.87 4.42
CA VAL A 221 -18.34 -1.29 3.56
C VAL A 221 -18.43 -1.98 2.20
N ALA A 222 -17.36 -2.69 1.80
CA ALA A 222 -17.30 -3.52 0.61
C ALA A 222 -16.18 -4.55 0.74
N SER A 223 -16.32 -5.70 0.08
CA SER A 223 -15.26 -6.69 -0.10
C SER A 223 -15.33 -7.35 -1.47
N TRP A 224 -14.20 -7.81 -1.97
CA TRP A 224 -14.07 -8.48 -3.28
C TRP A 224 -12.82 -9.36 -3.31
N ASP A 225 -12.77 -10.29 -4.26
CA ASP A 225 -11.60 -11.11 -4.48
C ASP A 225 -10.67 -10.44 -5.51
N TRP A 226 -9.38 -10.45 -5.20
CA TRP A 226 -8.32 -10.01 -6.11
C TRP A 226 -7.47 -11.21 -6.50
N HIS A 227 -7.53 -11.57 -7.78
CA HIS A 227 -6.70 -12.61 -8.39
C HIS A 227 -5.27 -12.08 -8.62
N ILE A 228 -4.53 -11.85 -7.52
CA ILE A 228 -3.22 -11.20 -7.55
C ILE A 228 -2.18 -11.98 -8.36
N ALA A 229 -2.20 -13.31 -8.27
CA ALA A 229 -1.30 -14.17 -9.02
C ALA A 229 -2.06 -15.41 -9.54
N PRO A 230 -2.52 -15.40 -10.80
CA PRO A 230 -3.07 -16.60 -11.42
C PRO A 230 -2.01 -17.69 -11.52
N ARG A 231 -2.47 -18.92 -11.78
CA ARG A 231 -1.57 -20.08 -11.90
C ARG A 231 -0.46 -19.80 -12.91
N GLY A 232 0.78 -20.07 -12.52
CA GLY A 232 1.97 -19.84 -13.33
C GLY A 232 2.67 -18.51 -13.08
N GLU A 233 2.04 -17.56 -12.36
CA GLU A 233 2.65 -16.25 -12.09
C GLU A 233 3.63 -16.29 -10.90
N LEU A 234 3.21 -16.84 -9.76
CA LEU A 234 4.09 -17.03 -8.58
C LEU A 234 4.54 -18.48 -8.40
N ASP A 235 3.66 -19.44 -8.74
CA ASP A 235 3.92 -20.86 -8.65
C ASP A 235 3.31 -21.59 -9.87
N ARG A 236 3.89 -22.73 -10.28
CA ARG A 236 3.43 -23.49 -11.47
C ARG A 236 2.07 -24.15 -11.27
N VAL A 237 1.70 -24.41 -10.02
CA VAL A 237 0.54 -25.20 -9.61
C VAL A 237 -0.46 -24.33 -8.86
N LEU A 238 0.03 -23.43 -8.01
CA LEU A 238 -0.83 -22.61 -7.16
C LEU A 238 -1.21 -21.28 -7.82
N SER A 239 -2.43 -20.83 -7.54
CA SER A 239 -2.85 -19.44 -7.70
C SER A 239 -3.05 -18.80 -6.32
N LEU A 240 -2.81 -17.50 -6.24
CA LEU A 240 -3.02 -16.70 -5.04
C LEU A 240 -4.17 -15.72 -5.29
N ILE A 241 -5.16 -15.76 -4.40
CA ILE A 241 -6.27 -14.81 -4.34
C ILE A 241 -6.18 -14.07 -3.00
N HIS A 242 -6.29 -12.75 -3.04
CA HIS A 242 -6.50 -11.95 -1.83
C HIS A 242 -7.99 -11.66 -1.69
N HIS A 243 -8.58 -11.99 -0.55
CA HIS A 243 -9.87 -11.43 -0.20
C HIS A 243 -9.61 -10.02 0.33
N VAL A 244 -10.04 -9.00 -0.41
CA VAL A 244 -9.80 -7.59 -0.11
C VAL A 244 -11.06 -6.99 0.48
N ALA A 245 -10.91 -6.07 1.43
CA ALA A 245 -12.01 -5.28 1.92
C ALA A 245 -11.68 -3.80 2.06
N CYS A 246 -12.75 -3.02 2.10
CA CYS A 246 -12.75 -1.58 2.23
C CYS A 246 -13.46 -1.19 3.53
N TRP A 247 -12.85 -0.32 4.33
CA TRP A 247 -13.42 0.25 5.54
C TRP A 247 -13.39 1.77 5.46
N GLN A 248 -14.48 2.38 5.91
CA GLN A 248 -14.52 3.81 6.16
C GLN A 248 -14.55 4.04 7.67
N ILE A 249 -13.47 4.60 8.22
CA ILE A 249 -13.32 4.83 9.65
C ILE A 249 -13.44 6.34 9.91
N PRO A 250 -14.49 6.78 10.64
CA PRO A 250 -14.54 8.12 11.20
C PRO A 250 -13.38 8.27 12.19
N VAL A 251 -12.55 9.27 11.97
CA VAL A 251 -11.43 9.56 12.84
C VAL A 251 -11.90 10.60 13.85
N GLY A 252 -12.34 10.12 15.02
CA GLY A 252 -12.76 10.96 16.14
C GLY A 252 -14.18 10.67 16.63
N LYS A 253 -14.26 9.88 17.71
CA LYS A 253 -15.01 10.19 18.93
C LYS A 253 -14.18 9.76 20.12
#